data_AF-A0A7X7NLZ5-F1
#
_entry.id   AF-A0A7X7NLZ5-F1
#
_cell.length_a   1.000
_cell.length_b   1.000
_cell.length_c   1.000
_cell.angle_alpha   90.00
_cell.angle_beta   90.00
_cell.angle_gamma   90.00
#
_symmetry.space_group_name_H-M   'P 1'
#
loop_
_entity.id
_entity.type
_entity.pdbx_description
1 polymer ?
#
loop_
_entity_poly.entity_id
_entity_poly.type
_entity_poly.pdbx_seq_one_letter_code
_entity_poly.pdbx_strand_id
1 'polypeptide(L)' 'MDTAHLVLSVIAIAANGFSGVAALVHLSPILPGMARAGVPSSWLTFPIGTLKTLGALGLAQTL' A
#
# COMPACT_ATOMS: atom_id res chain seq x y z
N MET A 1 -4.15 6.64 -23.04
CA MET A 1 -3.66 5.55 -22.17
C MET A 1 -3.46 4.32 -23.03
N ASP A 2 -2.30 3.66 -22.92
CA ASP A 2 -2.11 2.34 -23.52
C ASP A 2 -2.68 1.26 -22.58
N THR A 3 -3.12 0.13 -23.15
CA THR A 3 -3.72 -0.99 -22.42
C THR A 3 -2.76 -1.53 -21.35
N ALA A 4 -1.47 -1.61 -21.67
CA ALA A 4 -0.44 -2.03 -20.70
C ALA A 4 -0.37 -1.07 -19.50
N HIS A 5 -0.40 0.24 -19.76
CA HIS A 5 -0.39 1.25 -18.71
C HIS A 5 -1.64 1.14 -17.83
N LEU A 6 -2.84 1.00 -18.41
CA LEU A 6 -4.08 0.86 -17.64
C LEU A 6 -4.05 -0.36 -16.73
N VAL A 7 -3.65 -1.52 -17.27
CA VAL A 7 -3.56 -2.77 -16.51
C VAL A 7 -2.57 -2.65 -15.35
N LEU A 8 -1.38 -2.10 -15.61
CA LEU A 8 -0.38 -1.90 -14.57
C LEU A 8 -0.85 -0.92 -13.50
N SER A 9 -1.52 0.17 -13.88
CA SER A 9 -2.07 1.14 -12.93
C SER A 9 -3.13 0.50 -12.03
N VAL A 10 -4.05 -0.30 -12.58
CA VAL A 10 -5.08 -0.99 -11.77
C VAL A 10 -4.44 -1.99 -10.80
N ILE A 11 -3.46 -2.77 -11.25
CA ILE A 11 -2.71 -3.70 -10.38
C ILE A 11 -1.98 -2.93 -9.28
N ALA A 12 -1.30 -1.83 -9.63
CA ALA A 12 -0.57 -1.01 -8.68
C ALA A 12 -1.50 -0.37 -7.63
N ILE A 13 -2.67 0.12 -8.04
CA ILE A 13 -3.70 0.65 -7.14
C ILE A 13 -4.19 -0.43 -6.19
N ALA A 14 -4.52 -1.62 -6.69
CA ALA A 14 -5.01 -2.72 -5.86
C ALA A 14 -3.95 -3.18 -4.85
N ALA A 15 -2.71 -3.40 -5.30
CA ALA A 15 -1.62 -3.87 -4.46
C ALA A 15 -1.23 -2.84 -3.37
N ASN A 16 -1.04 -1.57 -3.75
CA ASN A 16 -0.63 -0.52 -2.81
C ASN A 16 -1.79 -0.04 -1.93
N GLY A 17 -3.00 0.07 -2.47
CA GLY A 17 -4.19 0.43 -1.72
C GLY A 17 -4.49 -0.60 -0.63
N PHE A 18 -4.56 -1.88 -1.00
CA PHE A 18 -4.80 -2.94 -0.02
C PHE A 18 -3.67 -3.06 1.00
N SER A 19 -2.41 -3.12 0.54
CA SER A 19 -1.25 -3.22 1.44
C SER A 19 -1.13 -2.00 2.37
N GLY A 20 -1.39 -0.80 1.87
CA GLY A 20 -1.34 0.43 2.63
C GLY A 20 -2.44 0.50 3.69
N VAL A 21 -3.69 0.19 3.32
CA VAL A 21 -4.81 0.16 4.27
C VAL A 21 -4.58 -0.91 5.33
N ALA A 22 -4.12 -2.11 4.96
CA ALA A 22 -3.78 -3.17 5.92
C ALA A 22 -2.70 -2.73 6.93
N ALA A 23 -1.74 -1.91 6.50
CA ALA A 23 -0.74 -1.32 7.39
C ALA A 23 -1.32 -0.24 8.32
N LEU A 24 -2.18 0.65 7.80
CA LEU A 24 -2.85 1.69 8.60
C LEU A 24 -3.74 1.09 9.71
N VAL A 25 -4.48 0.03 9.40
CA VAL A 25 -5.35 -0.65 10.38
C VAL A 25 -4.61 -1.69 11.22
N HIS A 26 -3.29 -1.82 11.06
CA HIS A 26 -2.45 -2.77 11.80
C HIS A 26 -3.00 -4.21 11.77
N LEU A 27 -3.35 -4.69 10.57
CA LEU A 27 -3.98 -5.99 10.39
C LEU A 27 -3.14 -7.09 11.08
N SER A 28 -3.73 -7.82 12.05
CA SER A 28 -2.98 -8.78 12.87
C SER A 28 -2.14 -9.80 12.07
N PRO A 29 -2.59 -10.31 10.90
CA PRO A 29 -1.78 -11.22 10.06
C PRO A 29 -0.46 -10.64 9.54
N ILE A 30 -0.35 -9.32 9.34
CA ILE A 30 0.87 -8.71 8.78
C ILE A 30 1.93 -8.42 9.85
N LEU A 31 1.54 -8.27 11.12
CA LEU A 31 2.43 -7.87 12.20
C LEU A 31 3.62 -8.82 12.41
N PRO A 32 3.45 -10.17 12.41
CA PRO A 32 4.58 -11.09 12.56
C PRO A 32 5.61 -10.97 11.44
N GLY A 33 5.16 -10.77 10.20
CA GLY A 33 6.05 -10.59 9.05
C GLY A 33 6.84 -9.28 9.14
N MET A 34 6.15 -8.19 9.52
CA MET A 34 6.77 -6.88 9.69
C MET A 34 7.77 -6.85 10.84
N ALA A 35 7.44 -7.50 11.97
CA ALA A 35 8.35 -7.65 13.10
C ALA A 35 9.60 -8.47 12.74
N ARG A 36 9.45 -9.57 11.98
CA ARG A 36 10.59 -10.34 11.45
C ARG A 36 11.48 -9.52 10.51
N ALA A 37 10.89 -8.60 9.76
CA ALA A 37 11.60 -7.67 8.90
C ALA A 37 12.24 -6.49 9.66
N GLY A 38 12.12 -6.44 10.99
CA GLY A 38 12.66 -5.35 11.82
C GLY A 38 11.92 -4.02 11.64
N VAL A 39 10.70 -4.04 11.11
CA VAL A 39 9.93 -2.82 10.87
C VAL A 39 9.24 -2.37 12.17
N PRO A 40 9.51 -1.14 12.66
CA PRO A 40 8.80 -0.59 13.81
C PRO A 40 7.30 -0.51 13.57
N SER A 41 6.48 -0.74 14.60
CA SER A 41 5.02 -0.61 14.49
C SER A 41 4.58 0.80 14.07
N SER A 42 5.31 1.84 14.50
CA SER A 42 5.05 3.22 14.09
C SER A 42 5.16 3.41 12.57
N TRP A 43 6.03 2.64 11.91
CA TRP A 43 6.22 2.70 10.46
C TRP A 43 5.03 2.17 9.68
N LEU A 44 4.21 1.30 10.29
CA LEU A 44 2.98 0.78 9.67
C LEU A 44 2.00 1.90 9.37
N THR A 45 1.86 2.86 10.28
CA THR A 45 1.09 4.08 10.03
C THR A 45 1.88 5.01 9.11
N PHE A 46 3.03 5.50 9.60
CA PHE A 46 3.88 6.41 8.84
C PHE A 46 5.35 5.98 8.92
N PRO A 47 6.02 5.71 7.78
CA PRO A 47 5.60 6.13 6.43
C PRO A 47 4.81 5.10 5.60
N ILE A 48 4.76 3.82 5.97
CA ILE A 48 4.37 2.74 5.04
C ILE A 48 2.91 2.82 4.62
N GLY A 49 1.98 2.80 5.59
CA GLY A 49 0.55 2.81 5.31
C GLY A 49 0.12 4.10 4.63
N THR A 50 0.53 5.24 5.18
CA THR A 50 0.21 6.55 4.63
C THR A 50 0.72 6.73 3.21
N LEU A 51 2.00 6.46 2.92
CA LEU A 51 2.55 6.69 1.58
C LEU A 51 2.01 5.70 0.54
N LYS A 52 1.81 4.43 0.89
CA LYS A 52 1.22 3.45 -0.03
C LYS A 52 -0.23 3.80 -0.38
N THR A 53 -1.02 4.21 0.61
CA THR A 53 -2.41 4.63 0.35
C THR A 53 -2.47 5.91 -0.46
N LEU A 54 -1.66 6.92 -0.14
CA LEU A 54 -1.56 8.16 -0.94
C LEU A 54 -1.11 7.89 -2.37
N GLY A 55 -0.11 7.04 -2.57
CA GLY A 55 0.34 6.66 -3.91
C GLY A 55 -0.76 5.97 -4.73
N ALA A 56 -1.53 5.07 -4.10
CA ALA A 56 -2.67 4.43 -4.75
C ALA A 56 -3.79 5.42 -5.11
N LEU A 57 -4.09 6.38 -4.23
CA LEU A 57 -5.06 7.44 -4.50
C LEU A 57 -4.61 8.36 -5.65
N GLY A 58 -3.33 8.75 -5.65
CA GLY A 58 -2.74 9.54 -6.72
C GLY A 58 -2.83 8.83 -8.07
N LEU A 59 -2.49 7.53 -8.11
CA LEU A 59 -2.65 6.73 -9.34
C LEU A 59 -4.11 6.63 -9.78
N ALA A 60 -5.05 6.45 -8.85
CA ALA A 60 -6.48 6.39 -9.18
C ALA A 60 -7.02 7.70 -9.76
N GLN A 61 -6.50 8.86 -9.34
CA GLN A 61 -6.85 10.15 -9.95
C GLN A 61 -6.27 10.34 -11.36
N THR A 62 -5.23 9.60 -11.72
CA THR A 62 -4.57 9.68 -13.04
C THR A 62 -5.09 8.66 -14.05
N LEU A 63 -6.02 7.78 -13.63
CA LEU A 63 -6.73 6.85 -14.52
C LEU A 63 -7.76 7.56 -15.39
#